data_AF-L7EB43-F1
#
_entry.id   AF-L7EB43-F1
#
_cell.length_a   1.000
_cell.length_b   1.000
_cell.length_c   1.000
_cell.angle_alpha   90.00
_cell.angle_beta   90.00
_cell.angle_gamma   90.00
#
_symmetry.space_group_name_H-M   'P 1'
#
loop_
_entity.id
_entity.type
_entity.pdbx_description
1 polymer ?
#
loop_
_entity_poly.entity_id
_entity_poly.type
_entity_poly.pdbx_seq_one_letter_code
_entity_poly.pdbx_strand_id
1 'polypeptide(L)'
;MATPIACTVPQVWRSIYRQSLAKPDVNYWQWRGMPENEQFCRELRELLRLNPARGYAKEILESLALGQDPFYHLYWDLKAIANGNFNTIGTNKLAEGRFARRDLRTHQQMRRDFRQWHLQACEQLGKERVKAVYRVCYGADWSLIAQILYPSPRSLAVMIIESANPVWWRVLGITPFTTTSRIENNYKTLLCYWHPDRNSHPNATEITAHLNRAYDCYQGFQEMSSQDNAPLWTKIRRWIP
;
A
#
# COMPACT_ATOMS: atom_id res chain seq x y z
N MET A 1 6.81 -57.47 -6.48
CA MET A 1 5.59 -57.05 -5.76
C MET A 1 5.80 -55.61 -5.30
N ALA A 2 5.13 -54.65 -5.93
CA ALA A 2 5.21 -53.24 -5.54
C ALA A 2 4.15 -52.97 -4.45
N THR A 3 4.58 -52.44 -3.30
CA THR A 3 3.71 -52.11 -2.17
C THR A 3 2.73 -50.97 -2.51
N PRO A 4 1.44 -51.08 -2.16
CA PRO A 4 0.41 -50.08 -2.46
C PRO A 4 0.53 -48.78 -1.63
N ILE A 5 1.48 -48.69 -0.71
CA ILE A 5 1.73 -47.51 0.14
C ILE A 5 2.46 -46.40 -0.64
N ALA A 6 3.19 -46.74 -1.71
CA ALA A 6 3.95 -45.75 -2.49
C ALA A 6 3.06 -44.80 -3.33
N CYS A 7 1.79 -45.18 -3.58
CA CYS A 7 0.87 -44.38 -4.40
C CYS A 7 -0.01 -43.42 -3.58
N THR A 8 -0.08 -43.54 -2.26
CA THR A 8 -0.90 -42.65 -1.40
C THR A 8 -0.17 -41.36 -1.04
N VAL A 9 1.13 -41.43 -0.77
CA VAL A 9 1.96 -40.26 -0.40
C VAL A 9 2.00 -39.17 -1.51
N PRO A 10 2.16 -39.52 -2.81
CA PRO A 10 2.03 -38.59 -3.94
C PRO A 10 0.74 -37.76 -3.95
N GLN A 11 -0.41 -38.43 -3.79
CA GLN A 11 -1.72 -37.81 -3.92
C GLN A 11 -2.01 -36.84 -2.76
N VAL A 12 -1.50 -37.15 -1.56
CA VAL A 12 -1.66 -36.30 -0.38
C VAL A 12 -0.94 -34.97 -0.57
N TRP A 13 0.31 -34.96 -1.02
CA TRP A 13 1.06 -33.71 -1.23
C TRP A 13 0.45 -32.83 -2.31
N ARG A 14 0.00 -33.40 -3.44
CA ARG A 14 -0.72 -32.65 -4.48
C ARG A 14 -2.01 -32.02 -3.96
N SER A 15 -2.73 -32.73 -3.10
CA SER A 15 -3.93 -32.19 -2.44
C SER A 15 -3.59 -31.01 -1.53
N ILE A 16 -2.55 -31.15 -0.69
CA ILE A 16 -2.07 -30.08 0.20
C ILE A 16 -1.69 -28.84 -0.60
N TYR A 17 -0.90 -29.00 -1.68
CA TYR A 17 -0.51 -27.87 -2.52
C TYR A 17 -1.72 -27.20 -3.15
N ARG A 18 -2.63 -27.98 -3.74
CA ARG A 18 -3.85 -27.45 -4.37
C ARG A 18 -4.74 -26.69 -3.38
N GLN A 19 -4.91 -27.21 -2.17
CA GLN A 19 -5.73 -26.57 -1.14
C GLN A 19 -5.11 -25.29 -0.57
N SER A 20 -3.78 -25.20 -0.62
CA SER A 20 -3.00 -24.09 -0.05
C SER A 20 -2.67 -22.99 -1.05
N LEU A 21 -2.69 -23.25 -2.37
CA LEU A 21 -2.55 -22.20 -3.39
C LEU A 21 -3.62 -21.11 -3.22
N ALA A 22 -3.22 -19.86 -3.43
CA ALA A 22 -4.10 -18.69 -3.30
C ALA A 22 -4.81 -18.61 -1.93
N LYS A 23 -4.16 -19.10 -0.87
CA LYS A 23 -4.61 -18.91 0.52
C LYS A 23 -3.73 -17.91 1.26
N PRO A 24 -4.31 -17.12 2.19
CA PRO A 24 -3.53 -16.23 3.03
C PRO A 24 -2.67 -17.05 4.00
N ASP A 25 -1.62 -16.41 4.52
CA ASP A 25 -0.74 -16.96 5.56
C ASP A 25 0.08 -18.20 5.14
N VAL A 26 0.19 -18.46 3.84
CA VAL A 26 0.97 -19.58 3.30
C VAL A 26 2.38 -19.14 2.91
N ASN A 27 3.37 -19.70 3.61
CA ASN A 27 4.78 -19.56 3.25
C ASN A 27 5.23 -20.67 2.30
N TYR A 28 5.11 -20.46 1.00
CA TYR A 28 5.49 -21.45 -0.01
C TYR A 28 6.94 -21.93 0.09
N TRP A 29 7.88 -21.12 0.58
CA TRP A 29 9.29 -21.53 0.70
C TRP A 29 9.53 -22.62 1.73
N GLN A 30 8.60 -22.86 2.66
CA GLN A 30 8.65 -24.03 3.56
C GLN A 30 8.48 -25.35 2.80
N TRP A 31 7.99 -25.30 1.57
CA TRP A 31 7.81 -26.49 0.75
C TRP A 31 9.03 -26.83 -0.09
N ARG A 32 10.13 -26.06 -0.01
CA ARG A 32 11.37 -26.39 -0.71
C ARG A 32 11.91 -27.73 -0.19
N GLY A 33 12.15 -28.68 -1.10
CA GLY A 33 12.56 -30.05 -0.75
C GLY A 33 11.42 -31.01 -0.37
N MET A 34 10.17 -30.54 -0.33
CA MET A 34 9.01 -31.42 -0.15
C MET A 34 8.71 -32.21 -1.44
N PRO A 35 8.11 -33.42 -1.34
CA PRO A 35 7.82 -34.25 -2.51
C PRO A 35 6.95 -33.53 -3.55
N GLU A 36 7.25 -33.75 -4.83
CA GLU A 36 6.43 -33.36 -6.00
C GLU A 36 6.21 -31.86 -6.24
N ASN A 37 6.77 -30.98 -5.43
CA ASN A 37 6.64 -29.53 -5.58
C ASN A 37 7.09 -29.02 -6.96
N GLU A 38 8.14 -29.61 -7.56
CA GLU A 38 8.66 -29.24 -8.88
C GLU A 38 7.78 -29.73 -10.05
N GLN A 39 6.96 -30.75 -9.80
CA GLN A 39 6.11 -31.40 -10.81
C GLN A 39 4.66 -30.95 -10.70
N PHE A 40 4.26 -30.33 -9.58
CA PHE A 40 2.87 -29.96 -9.32
C PHE A 40 2.36 -28.84 -10.25
N CYS A 41 3.00 -27.66 -10.23
CA CYS A 41 2.73 -26.60 -11.19
C CYS A 41 3.97 -25.76 -11.46
N ARG A 42 3.98 -25.13 -12.64
CA ARG A 42 5.13 -24.35 -13.11
C ARG A 42 5.42 -23.16 -12.19
N GLU A 43 4.39 -22.47 -11.75
CA GLU A 43 4.47 -21.23 -10.97
C GLU A 43 5.02 -21.49 -9.57
N LEU A 44 4.59 -22.57 -8.91
CA LEU A 44 5.14 -22.96 -7.62
C LEU A 44 6.62 -23.31 -7.73
N ARG A 45 7.00 -24.08 -8.76
CA ARG A 45 8.41 -24.38 -9.04
C ARG A 45 9.22 -23.11 -9.30
N GLU A 46 8.66 -22.16 -10.05
CA GLU A 46 9.31 -20.87 -10.32
C GLU A 46 9.51 -20.05 -9.05
N LEU A 47 8.49 -19.95 -8.20
CA LEU A 47 8.56 -19.30 -6.90
C LEU A 47 9.64 -19.93 -6.01
N LEU A 48 9.70 -21.26 -5.97
CA LEU A 48 10.68 -22.00 -5.16
C LEU A 48 12.12 -21.87 -5.67
N ARG A 49 12.33 -21.43 -6.92
CA ARG A 49 13.67 -21.11 -7.46
C ARG A 49 14.14 -19.70 -7.14
N LEU A 50 13.22 -18.79 -6.78
CA LEU A 50 13.57 -17.45 -6.36
C LEU A 50 14.31 -17.43 -5.01
N ASN A 51 15.02 -16.34 -4.76
CA ASN A 51 15.47 -16.02 -3.41
C ASN A 51 14.25 -15.91 -2.46
N PRO A 52 14.26 -16.60 -1.30
CA PRO A 52 13.17 -16.54 -0.35
C PRO A 52 12.91 -15.11 0.11
N ALA A 53 11.64 -14.70 0.06
CA ALA A 53 11.23 -13.46 0.70
C ALA A 53 11.46 -13.56 2.21
N ARG A 54 11.95 -12.48 2.81
CA ARG A 54 12.22 -12.36 4.26
C ARG A 54 11.59 -11.09 4.81
N GLY A 55 11.40 -11.04 6.13
CA GLY A 55 10.85 -9.87 6.81
C GLY A 55 9.53 -9.43 6.21
N TYR A 56 9.41 -8.13 5.93
CA TYR A 56 8.16 -7.55 5.44
C TYR A 56 7.74 -7.97 4.03
N ALA A 57 8.69 -8.29 3.14
CA ALA A 57 8.35 -8.79 1.82
C ALA A 57 7.58 -10.11 1.92
N LYS A 58 7.97 -10.98 2.87
CA LYS A 58 7.26 -12.23 3.17
C LYS A 58 5.85 -11.95 3.71
N GLU A 59 5.73 -11.06 4.69
CA GLU A 59 4.43 -10.72 5.27
C GLU A 59 3.43 -10.18 4.23
N ILE A 60 3.91 -9.34 3.30
CA ILE A 60 3.08 -8.84 2.20
C ILE A 60 2.63 -9.99 1.31
N LEU A 61 3.54 -10.87 0.89
CA LEU A 61 3.20 -12.02 0.04
C LEU A 61 2.16 -12.93 0.69
N GLU A 62 2.31 -13.23 1.98
CA GLU A 62 1.35 -14.03 2.75
C GLU A 62 -0.01 -13.36 2.90
N SER A 63 -0.09 -12.03 2.75
CA SER A 63 -1.36 -11.29 2.81
C SER A 63 -2.07 -11.15 1.46
N LEU A 64 -1.38 -11.40 0.34
CA LEU A 64 -1.89 -11.09 -1.01
C LEU A 64 -3.20 -11.82 -1.36
N ALA A 65 -3.37 -13.04 -0.87
CA ALA A 65 -4.58 -13.84 -1.10
C ALA A 65 -5.85 -13.27 -0.45
N LEU A 66 -5.72 -12.23 0.39
CA LEU A 66 -6.86 -11.46 0.89
C LEU A 66 -7.51 -10.59 -0.21
N GLY A 67 -6.85 -10.42 -1.36
CA GLY A 67 -7.41 -9.70 -2.51
C GLY A 67 -7.59 -8.19 -2.31
N GLN A 68 -7.03 -7.63 -1.25
CA GLN A 68 -7.11 -6.21 -0.91
C GLN A 68 -5.72 -5.61 -0.67
N ASP A 69 -5.58 -4.29 -0.90
CA ASP A 69 -4.35 -3.58 -0.57
C ASP A 69 -4.09 -3.70 0.94
N PRO A 70 -2.97 -4.32 1.34
CA PRO A 70 -2.73 -4.65 2.74
C PRO A 70 -2.48 -3.40 3.60
N PHE A 71 -2.27 -2.24 2.99
CA PHE A 71 -2.14 -0.94 3.67
C PHE A 71 -3.40 -0.09 3.60
N TYR A 72 -4.45 -0.58 2.93
CA TYR A 72 -5.69 0.18 2.77
C TYR A 72 -6.29 0.51 4.12
N HIS A 73 -6.63 1.77 4.31
CA HIS A 73 -7.50 2.19 5.39
C HIS A 73 -8.26 3.43 4.94
N LEU A 74 -9.54 3.41 5.26
CA LEU A 74 -10.54 4.39 4.87
C LEU A 74 -10.10 5.87 5.09
N TYR A 75 -9.38 6.16 6.16
CA TYR A 75 -8.92 7.52 6.48
C TYR A 75 -7.77 8.03 5.60
N TRP A 76 -7.17 7.16 4.76
CA TRP A 76 -6.12 7.55 3.83
C TRP A 76 -6.65 8.08 2.48
N ASP A 77 -7.95 7.91 2.19
CA ASP A 77 -8.53 8.37 0.91
C ASP A 77 -9.02 9.82 0.99
N LEU A 78 -8.20 10.74 0.47
CA LEU A 78 -8.49 12.17 0.43
C LEU A 78 -9.68 12.53 -0.47
N LYS A 79 -10.08 11.70 -1.44
CA LYS A 79 -11.26 11.99 -2.27
C LYS A 79 -12.56 11.80 -1.49
N ALA A 80 -12.62 10.77 -0.64
CA ALA A 80 -13.76 10.55 0.22
C ALA A 80 -13.94 11.76 1.16
N ILE A 81 -12.82 12.31 1.65
CA ILE A 81 -12.79 13.49 2.51
C ILE A 81 -13.18 14.76 1.71
N ALA A 82 -12.60 15.00 0.54
CA ALA A 82 -12.84 16.21 -0.24
C ALA A 82 -14.27 16.36 -0.79
N ASN A 83 -15.02 15.25 -0.92
CA ASN A 83 -16.39 15.24 -1.48
C ASN A 83 -17.50 15.41 -0.44
N GLY A 84 -17.19 15.59 0.85
CA GLY A 84 -18.23 15.81 1.85
C GLY A 84 -19.06 14.56 2.20
N ASN A 85 -18.75 13.40 1.62
CA ASN A 85 -19.47 12.13 1.81
C ASN A 85 -19.13 11.47 3.16
N PHE A 86 -19.12 12.25 4.24
CA PHE A 86 -18.69 11.83 5.57
C PHE A 86 -19.67 10.87 6.26
N ASN A 87 -20.97 11.00 5.99
CA ASN A 87 -21.99 10.14 6.57
C ASN A 87 -21.99 8.71 5.97
N THR A 88 -21.37 8.51 4.80
CA THR A 88 -21.29 7.20 4.11
C THR A 88 -19.94 6.52 4.26
N ILE A 89 -18.91 7.22 4.76
CA ILE A 89 -17.60 6.66 5.07
C ILE A 89 -17.73 5.59 6.18
N GLY A 90 -18.48 5.88 7.25
CA GLY A 90 -18.74 4.92 8.34
C GLY A 90 -19.55 3.67 7.95
N THR A 91 -20.17 3.65 6.76
CA THR A 91 -20.99 2.53 6.29
C THR A 91 -20.28 1.60 5.29
N ASN A 92 -19.16 2.03 4.70
CA ASN A 92 -18.39 1.19 3.79
C ASN A 92 -17.53 0.21 4.59
N LYS A 93 -18.09 -0.98 4.82
CA LYS A 93 -17.42 -2.19 5.34
C LYS A 93 -16.31 -2.73 4.42
N LEU A 94 -15.44 -1.88 3.86
CA LEU A 94 -14.17 -2.40 3.38
C LEU A 94 -13.35 -2.68 4.64
N ALA A 95 -13.08 -3.97 4.88
CA ALA A 95 -12.20 -4.38 5.97
C ALA A 95 -10.87 -3.64 5.82
N GLU A 96 -10.36 -3.11 6.93
CA GLU A 96 -9.02 -2.53 6.94
C GLU A 96 -8.02 -3.54 6.35
N GLY A 97 -7.05 -3.05 5.58
CA GLY A 97 -5.93 -3.84 5.12
C GLY A 97 -5.19 -4.45 6.31
N ARG A 98 -4.58 -5.62 6.12
CA ARG A 98 -3.91 -6.36 7.21
C ARG A 98 -2.91 -5.51 8.01
N PHE A 99 -2.23 -4.59 7.35
CA PHE A 99 -1.22 -3.71 7.93
C PHE A 99 -1.68 -2.26 8.08
N ALA A 100 -2.97 -1.98 7.89
CA ALA A 100 -3.58 -0.65 8.01
C ALA A 100 -3.13 0.12 9.25
N ARG A 101 -3.09 -0.56 10.40
CA ARG A 101 -2.78 0.01 11.72
C ARG A 101 -1.30 -0.01 12.08
N ARG A 102 -0.41 -0.32 11.15
CA ARG A 102 1.03 -0.15 11.40
C ARG A 102 1.45 1.31 11.28
N ASP A 103 2.55 1.65 11.93
CA ASP A 103 3.08 3.01 11.88
C ASP A 103 3.61 3.37 10.48
N LEU A 104 3.74 4.67 10.20
CA LEU A 104 4.18 5.20 8.92
C LEU A 104 5.56 4.70 8.49
N ARG A 105 6.51 4.59 9.43
CA ARG A 105 7.88 4.12 9.12
C ARG A 105 7.87 2.65 8.75
N THR A 106 7.06 1.85 9.45
CA THR A 106 6.86 0.45 9.10
C THR A 106 6.21 0.32 7.72
N HIS A 107 5.18 1.12 7.39
CA HIS A 107 4.61 1.11 6.03
C HIS A 107 5.66 1.39 4.94
N GLN A 108 6.52 2.40 5.15
CA GLN A 108 7.62 2.72 4.23
C GLN A 108 8.55 1.52 4.05
N GLN A 109 9.00 0.93 5.15
CA GLN A 109 9.94 -0.19 5.10
C GLN A 109 9.32 -1.42 4.43
N MET A 110 8.05 -1.72 4.74
CA MET A 110 7.33 -2.83 4.14
C MET A 110 7.26 -2.70 2.61
N ARG A 111 6.91 -1.52 2.09
CA ARG A 111 6.87 -1.26 0.65
C ARG A 111 8.25 -1.34 0.00
N ARG A 112 9.29 -0.81 0.66
CA ARG A 112 10.68 -0.87 0.17
C ARG A 112 11.17 -2.31 0.05
N ASP A 113 11.00 -3.12 1.10
CA ASP A 113 11.43 -4.53 1.12
C ASP A 113 10.71 -5.34 0.04
N PHE A 114 9.40 -5.16 -0.09
CA PHE A 114 8.63 -5.85 -1.12
C PHE A 114 9.02 -5.41 -2.53
N ARG A 115 9.24 -4.11 -2.76
CA ARG A 115 9.71 -3.59 -4.05
C ARG A 115 11.07 -4.18 -4.39
N GLN A 116 12.00 -4.22 -3.44
CA GLN A 116 13.33 -4.79 -3.64
C GLN A 116 13.24 -6.27 -4.02
N TRP A 117 12.48 -7.06 -3.27
CA TRP A 117 12.28 -8.48 -3.59
C TRP A 117 11.62 -8.66 -4.95
N HIS A 118 10.59 -7.87 -5.28
CA HIS A 118 9.90 -7.93 -6.56
C HIS A 118 10.82 -7.63 -7.74
N LEU A 119 11.70 -6.64 -7.62
CA LEU A 119 12.67 -6.29 -8.66
C LEU A 119 13.66 -7.43 -8.88
N GLN A 120 14.20 -8.02 -7.80
CA GLN A 120 15.08 -9.18 -7.88
C GLN A 120 14.38 -10.40 -8.52
N ALA A 121 13.12 -10.65 -8.16
CA ALA A 121 12.34 -11.72 -8.77
C ALA A 121 12.12 -11.49 -10.27
N CYS A 122 11.85 -10.25 -10.67
CA CYS A 122 11.69 -9.87 -12.08
C CYS A 122 12.99 -10.01 -12.86
N GLU A 123 14.14 -9.67 -12.26
CA GLU A 123 15.45 -9.85 -12.86
C GLU A 123 15.76 -11.34 -13.08
N GLN A 124 15.42 -12.21 -12.12
CA GLN A 124 15.70 -13.63 -12.19
C GLN A 124 14.77 -14.41 -13.13
N LEU A 125 13.46 -14.12 -13.13
CA LEU A 125 12.47 -14.90 -13.88
C LEU A 125 11.86 -14.19 -15.09
N GLY A 126 11.92 -12.85 -15.12
CA GLY A 126 11.14 -12.04 -16.04
C GLY A 126 9.75 -11.71 -15.51
N LYS A 127 9.27 -10.49 -15.84
CA LYS A 127 8.02 -9.91 -15.33
C LYS A 127 6.78 -10.77 -15.54
N GLU A 128 6.61 -11.36 -16.73
CA GLU A 128 5.41 -12.14 -17.05
C GLU A 128 5.32 -13.44 -16.24
N ARG A 129 6.46 -14.03 -15.90
CA ARG A 129 6.53 -15.23 -15.04
C ARG A 129 6.23 -14.87 -13.59
N VAL A 130 6.78 -13.76 -13.10
CA VAL A 130 6.45 -13.24 -11.76
C VAL A 130 4.96 -12.89 -11.63
N LYS A 131 4.34 -12.32 -12.67
CA LYS A 131 2.88 -12.12 -12.71
C LYS A 131 2.10 -13.43 -12.59
N ALA A 132 2.52 -14.47 -13.32
CA ALA A 132 1.88 -15.78 -13.23
C ALA A 132 2.02 -16.37 -11.81
N VAL A 133 3.18 -16.21 -11.17
CA VAL A 133 3.42 -16.60 -9.77
C VAL A 133 2.45 -15.89 -8.83
N TYR A 134 2.28 -14.56 -8.95
CA TYR A 134 1.30 -13.82 -8.14
C TYR A 134 -0.11 -14.35 -8.32
N ARG A 135 -0.53 -14.57 -9.56
CA ARG A 135 -1.89 -15.04 -9.85
C ARG A 135 -2.14 -16.45 -9.32
N VAL A 136 -1.21 -17.39 -9.53
CA VAL A 136 -1.42 -18.81 -9.20
C VAL A 136 -1.09 -19.13 -7.74
N CYS A 137 0.04 -18.65 -7.24
CA CYS A 137 0.46 -18.95 -5.87
C CYS A 137 -0.26 -18.04 -4.87
N TYR A 138 -0.42 -16.77 -5.18
CA TYR A 138 -0.95 -15.80 -4.23
C TYR A 138 -2.39 -15.37 -4.51
N GLY A 139 -3.01 -15.84 -5.60
CA GLY A 139 -4.37 -15.42 -5.96
C GLY A 139 -4.51 -13.93 -6.27
N ALA A 140 -3.39 -13.25 -6.56
CA ALA A 140 -3.35 -11.80 -6.67
C ALA A 140 -3.16 -11.34 -8.11
N ASP A 141 -4.06 -10.46 -8.56
CA ASP A 141 -3.97 -9.82 -9.87
C ASP A 141 -2.87 -8.76 -9.92
N TRP A 142 -2.35 -8.53 -11.13
CA TRP A 142 -1.32 -7.51 -11.33
C TRP A 142 -1.77 -6.10 -10.93
N SER A 143 -3.07 -5.80 -11.01
CA SER A 143 -3.64 -4.52 -10.54
C SER A 143 -3.36 -4.29 -9.05
N LEU A 144 -3.59 -5.30 -8.21
CA LEU A 144 -3.30 -5.25 -6.77
C LEU A 144 -1.79 -5.09 -6.53
N ILE A 145 -0.96 -5.87 -7.23
CA ILE A 145 0.50 -5.77 -7.10
C ILE A 145 1.00 -4.38 -7.51
N ALA A 146 0.47 -3.83 -8.62
CA ALA A 146 0.82 -2.49 -9.07
C ALA A 146 0.42 -1.42 -8.06
N GLN A 147 -0.74 -1.56 -7.40
CA GLN A 147 -1.17 -0.66 -6.32
C GLN A 147 -0.23 -0.73 -5.09
N ILE A 148 0.30 -1.90 -4.76
CA ILE A 148 1.25 -2.06 -3.66
C ILE A 148 2.62 -1.45 -4.02
N LEU A 149 3.10 -1.70 -5.24
CA LEU A 149 4.41 -1.23 -5.71
C LEU A 149 4.44 0.28 -6.00
N TYR A 150 3.35 0.80 -6.57
CA TYR A 150 3.20 2.17 -7.07
C TYR A 150 1.92 2.76 -6.50
N PRO A 151 1.91 3.05 -5.19
CA PRO A 151 0.69 3.46 -4.55
C PRO A 151 0.24 4.83 -5.08
N SER A 152 -1.08 5.01 -5.14
CA SER A 152 -1.66 6.21 -5.73
C SER A 152 -1.13 7.46 -5.02
N PRO A 153 -0.66 8.48 -5.76
CA PRO A 153 -0.21 9.74 -5.18
C PRO A 153 -1.34 10.51 -4.48
N ARG A 154 -2.59 10.01 -4.53
CA ARG A 154 -3.76 10.57 -3.87
C ARG A 154 -4.00 10.02 -2.45
N SER A 155 -3.24 9.01 -2.02
CA SER A 155 -3.32 8.51 -0.63
C SER A 155 -2.53 9.44 0.29
N LEU A 156 -3.16 9.89 1.38
CA LEU A 156 -2.51 10.74 2.38
C LEU A 156 -1.28 10.03 2.97
N ALA A 157 -1.36 8.71 3.13
CA ALA A 157 -0.25 7.88 3.57
C ALA A 157 0.90 8.08 2.61
N VAL A 158 0.73 7.84 1.31
CA VAL A 158 1.77 7.95 0.29
C VAL A 158 2.37 9.36 0.22
N MET A 159 1.55 10.39 0.34
CA MET A 159 2.03 11.78 0.30
C MET A 159 2.94 12.11 1.48
N ILE A 160 2.63 11.59 2.67
CA ILE A 160 3.43 11.78 3.88
C ILE A 160 4.63 10.80 3.93
N ILE A 161 4.44 9.58 3.41
CA ILE A 161 5.35 8.43 3.46
C ILE A 161 6.46 8.52 2.41
N GLU A 162 6.12 8.87 1.17
CA GLU A 162 7.04 8.73 0.03
C GLU A 162 7.60 10.06 -0.47
N SER A 163 7.06 11.20 -0.01
CA SER A 163 7.58 12.52 -0.37
C SER A 163 8.50 13.04 0.71
N ALA A 164 9.79 13.23 0.39
CA ALA A 164 10.74 13.87 1.29
C ALA A 164 10.36 15.33 1.60
N ASN A 165 9.63 15.99 0.69
CA ASN A 165 9.12 17.36 0.83
C ASN A 165 7.75 17.46 0.13
N PRO A 166 6.66 17.02 0.77
CA PRO A 166 5.35 17.06 0.15
C PRO A 166 4.87 18.51 0.02
N VAL A 167 4.40 18.87 -1.17
CA VAL A 167 3.83 20.20 -1.41
C VAL A 167 2.54 20.36 -0.60
N TRP A 168 2.38 21.49 0.09
CA TRP A 168 1.31 21.71 1.08
C TRP A 168 -0.10 21.38 0.56
N TRP A 169 -0.43 21.76 -0.68
CA TRP A 169 -1.75 21.50 -1.26
C TRP A 169 -2.02 20.01 -1.50
N ARG A 170 -0.97 19.20 -1.70
CA ARG A 170 -1.12 17.74 -1.78
C ARG A 170 -1.47 17.20 -0.40
N VAL A 171 -0.71 17.56 0.63
CA VAL A 171 -0.95 17.12 2.02
C VAL A 171 -2.38 17.46 2.46
N LEU A 172 -2.86 18.64 2.08
CA LEU A 172 -4.23 19.07 2.34
C LEU A 172 -5.27 18.48 1.39
N GLY A 173 -4.93 17.56 0.47
CA GLY A 173 -5.88 16.87 -0.40
C GLY A 173 -6.63 17.76 -1.40
N ILE A 174 -6.04 18.88 -1.80
CA ILE A 174 -6.65 19.91 -2.65
C ILE A 174 -5.82 20.14 -3.93
N THR A 175 -6.34 20.97 -4.83
CA THR A 175 -5.58 21.44 -6.00
C THR A 175 -4.98 22.82 -5.71
N PRO A 176 -3.88 23.20 -6.40
CA PRO A 176 -3.26 24.52 -6.20
C PRO A 176 -4.17 25.71 -6.59
N PHE A 177 -5.30 25.45 -7.25
CA PHE A 177 -6.28 26.46 -7.69
C PHE A 177 -7.51 26.53 -6.77
N THR A 178 -7.46 25.86 -5.61
CA THR A 178 -8.57 25.79 -4.67
C THR A 178 -8.77 27.15 -3.97
N THR A 179 -10.02 27.55 -3.75
CA THR A 179 -10.35 28.81 -3.05
C THR A 179 -9.97 28.76 -1.57
N THR A 180 -9.63 29.90 -0.99
CA THR A 180 -9.19 30.05 0.41
C THR A 180 -10.16 29.38 1.40
N SER A 181 -11.45 29.69 1.29
CA SER A 181 -12.52 29.08 2.10
C SER A 181 -12.53 27.54 2.00
N ARG A 182 -12.29 26.99 0.81
CA ARG A 182 -12.25 25.54 0.60
C ARG A 182 -10.96 24.91 1.16
N ILE A 183 -9.83 25.63 1.12
CA ILE A 183 -8.58 25.21 1.75
C ILE A 183 -8.78 25.09 3.27
N GLU A 184 -9.30 26.14 3.91
CA GLU A 184 -9.55 26.15 5.35
C GLU A 184 -10.54 25.06 5.78
N ASN A 185 -11.63 24.91 5.02
CA ASN A 185 -12.63 23.89 5.32
C ASN A 185 -12.02 22.48 5.25
N ASN A 186 -11.20 22.20 4.23
CA ASN A 186 -10.57 20.89 4.10
C ASN A 186 -9.54 20.63 5.20
N TYR A 187 -8.76 21.65 5.58
CA TYR A 187 -7.83 21.56 6.72
C TYR A 187 -8.56 21.26 8.03
N LYS A 188 -9.60 22.04 8.38
CA LYS A 188 -10.40 21.84 9.60
C LYS A 188 -11.04 20.46 9.63
N THR A 189 -11.53 20.00 8.49
CA THR A 189 -12.07 18.65 8.31
C THR A 189 -11.00 17.60 8.61
N LEU A 190 -9.85 17.66 7.93
CA LEU A 190 -8.75 16.70 8.10
C LEU A 190 -8.26 16.65 9.55
N LEU A 191 -8.14 17.81 10.20
CA LEU A 191 -7.81 17.89 11.62
C LEU A 191 -8.85 17.21 12.50
N CYS A 192 -10.14 17.46 12.28
CA CYS A 192 -11.20 16.82 13.08
C CYS A 192 -11.12 15.28 13.00
N TYR A 193 -10.69 14.73 11.86
CA TYR A 193 -10.54 13.29 11.65
C TYR A 193 -9.25 12.70 12.19
N TRP A 194 -8.13 13.41 12.05
CA TRP A 194 -6.82 12.89 12.43
C TRP A 194 -6.34 13.38 13.80
N HIS A 195 -7.13 14.20 14.50
CA HIS A 195 -6.78 14.69 15.83
C HIS A 195 -6.46 13.53 16.79
N PRO A 196 -5.30 13.52 17.46
CA PRO A 196 -4.88 12.42 18.32
C PRO A 196 -5.85 12.14 19.47
N ASP A 197 -6.51 13.17 20.02
CA ASP A 197 -7.50 12.98 21.09
C ASP A 197 -8.79 12.27 20.64
N ARG A 198 -9.09 12.30 19.34
CA ARG A 198 -10.33 11.74 18.77
C ARG A 198 -10.09 10.49 17.94
N ASN A 199 -8.85 10.28 17.49
CA ASN A 199 -8.46 9.21 16.60
C ASN A 199 -7.34 8.38 17.24
N SER A 200 -7.67 7.14 17.62
CA SER A 200 -6.74 6.20 18.23
C SER A 200 -5.77 5.54 17.23
N HIS A 201 -5.76 5.97 15.97
CA HIS A 201 -4.84 5.44 14.98
C HIS A 201 -3.39 5.82 15.36
N PRO A 202 -2.41 4.90 15.28
CA PRO A 202 -1.04 5.16 15.74
C PRO A 202 -0.35 6.33 15.02
N ASN A 203 -0.80 6.63 13.80
CA ASN A 203 -0.26 7.72 12.99
C ASN A 203 -1.00 9.06 13.18
N ALA A 204 -2.01 9.14 14.04
CA ALA A 204 -2.85 10.34 14.20
C ALA A 204 -2.03 11.59 14.58
N THR A 205 -1.11 11.45 15.54
CA THR A 205 -0.19 12.52 15.94
C THR A 205 0.70 12.99 14.80
N GLU A 206 1.34 12.05 14.09
CA GLU A 206 2.28 12.37 13.01
C GLU A 206 1.56 13.03 11.83
N ILE A 207 0.40 12.50 11.43
CA ILE A 207 -0.41 13.07 10.36
C ILE A 207 -0.91 14.46 10.72
N THR A 208 -1.38 14.66 11.96
CA THR A 208 -1.79 15.98 12.45
C THR A 208 -0.64 16.99 12.36
N ALA A 209 0.58 16.60 12.73
CA ALA A 209 1.75 17.46 12.60
C ALA A 209 2.04 17.83 11.13
N HIS A 210 1.89 16.88 10.20
CA HIS A 210 2.04 17.15 8.77
C HIS A 210 0.94 18.06 8.21
N LEU A 211 -0.31 17.91 8.66
CA LEU A 211 -1.43 18.77 8.29
C LEU A 211 -1.20 20.21 8.77
N ASN A 212 -0.79 20.39 10.03
CA ASN A 212 -0.48 21.71 10.60
C ASN A 212 0.63 22.39 9.82
N ARG A 213 1.75 21.71 9.59
CA ARG A 213 2.87 22.26 8.81
C ARG A 213 2.45 22.65 7.39
N ALA A 214 1.63 21.84 6.73
CA ALA A 214 1.12 22.17 5.40
C ALA A 214 0.23 23.42 5.42
N TYR A 215 -0.59 23.59 6.45
CA TYR A 215 -1.42 24.77 6.63
C TYR A 215 -0.58 26.02 6.94
N ASP A 216 0.46 25.91 7.77
CA ASP A 216 1.40 27.01 8.04
C ASP A 216 2.09 27.49 6.74
N CYS A 217 2.51 26.55 5.87
CA CYS A 217 3.07 26.89 4.56
C CYS A 217 2.07 27.64 3.68
N TYR A 218 0.79 27.28 3.73
CA TYR A 218 -0.27 27.99 3.01
C TYR A 218 -0.48 29.40 3.56
N GLN A 219 -0.48 29.59 4.88
CA GLN A 219 -0.63 30.91 5.51
C GLN A 219 0.54 31.83 5.14
N GLY A 220 1.78 31.35 5.23
CA GLY A 220 2.95 32.11 4.77
C GLY A 220 2.88 32.47 3.29
N PHE A 221 2.39 31.55 2.44
CA PHE A 221 2.13 31.86 1.03
C PHE A 221 1.10 32.97 0.86
N GLN A 222 0.02 32.97 1.65
CA GLN A 222 -0.99 34.02 1.60
C GLN A 222 -0.43 35.38 1.99
N GLU A 223 0.27 35.46 3.12
CA GLU A 223 0.87 36.71 3.63
C GLU A 223 1.82 37.35 2.61
N MET A 224 2.70 36.54 2.01
CA MET A 224 3.58 37.01 0.94
C MET A 224 2.80 37.40 -0.32
N SER A 225 1.73 36.67 -0.65
CA SER A 225 0.90 36.96 -1.82
C SER A 225 0.10 38.26 -1.69
N SER A 226 -0.22 38.66 -0.46
CA SER A 226 -0.86 39.94 -0.14
C SER A 226 0.11 41.12 -0.24
N GLN A 227 1.42 40.87 -0.15
CA GLN A 227 2.48 41.87 -0.28
C GLN A 227 3.04 42.00 -1.71
N ASP A 228 3.01 40.91 -2.49
CA ASP A 228 3.56 40.84 -3.86
C ASP A 228 2.42 40.89 -4.91
N ASN A 229 2.43 41.83 -5.86
CA ASN A 229 1.40 41.95 -6.91
C ASN A 229 1.53 40.92 -8.05
N ALA A 230 2.46 39.96 -7.97
CA ALA A 230 2.64 38.96 -9.01
C ALA A 230 1.42 38.00 -9.17
N PRO A 231 1.15 37.51 -10.40
CA PRO A 231 0.13 36.50 -10.65
C PRO A 231 0.33 35.21 -9.83
N LEU A 232 -0.76 34.60 -9.38
CA LEU A 232 -0.76 33.39 -8.52
C LEU A 232 0.11 32.25 -9.09
N TRP A 233 0.09 32.05 -10.41
CA TRP A 233 0.84 30.99 -11.08
C TRP A 233 2.37 31.19 -11.02
N THR A 234 2.83 32.43 -11.02
CA THR A 234 4.26 32.79 -10.92
C THR A 234 4.77 32.54 -9.50
N LYS A 235 3.94 32.80 -8.50
CA LYS A 235 4.22 32.54 -7.08
C LYS A 235 4.28 31.04 -6.79
N ILE A 236 3.33 30.27 -7.35
CA ILE A 236 3.30 28.80 -7.23
C ILE A 236 4.56 28.17 -7.83
N ARG A 237 5.04 28.64 -9.00
CA ARG A 237 6.27 28.12 -9.62
C ARG A 237 7.55 28.37 -8.82
N ARG A 238 7.61 29.42 -8.00
CA ARG A 238 8.79 29.72 -7.17
C ARG A 238 8.98 28.75 -5.99
N TRP A 239 7.93 28.02 -5.62
CA TRP A 239 7.89 27.13 -4.44
C TRP A 239 7.67 25.65 -4.77
N ILE A 240 7.52 25.33 -6.06
CA ILE A 240 7.64 23.96 -6.55
C ILE A 240 9.12 23.79 -6.92
N PRO A 241 9.92 23.01 -6.17
CA PRO A 241 11.29 22.70 -6.59
C PRO A 241 11.32 21.91 -7.90
#